data_AF-A0A7C1QV52-F1
#
_entry.id   AF-A0A7C1QV52-F1
#
_cell.length_a   1.000
_cell.length_b   1.000
_cell.length_c   1.000
_cell.angle_alpha   90.00
_cell.angle_beta   90.00
_cell.angle_gamma   90.00
#
_symmetry.space_group_name_H-M   'P 1'
#
loop_
_entity.id
_entity.type
_entity.pdbx_description
1 polymer ?
#
loop_
_entity_poly.entity_id
_entity_poly.type
_entity_poly.pdbx_seq_one_letter_code
_entity_poly.pdbx_strand_id
1 'polypeptide(L)'
;MFKIEIEESPISIEVSMEKQKIEQDHKASFKKIHYSLILFLFIEVFFYLLFSEPVTALLNNGNPLLPLPPDTVISRAARLVMIYHSLAVPFLVANTFWIMEYYPVREKWIPALKVLLIPGAFLVGINGLIFGYTRWRFFHELFYFGLFLVLLGGIVFIISAMPIPGKFPDPETNPSGLTLWGLNLEYFSIIILAVCIIVSTVMGALAALENFTGTIWGLGRPPEAFLPEAIIRVTHHDTVEAYIVSHLHIQLAQSTAMVLLVGYRTSKISGKIYKGVLLANPIGIITISYGAWVLNHYVIWVGAGILILCTIAMAAVGMINTSKDVMGEKYESASRFEKLKGLFRDPVKFTYYFLFLFGQVIVTITGISVGLRVDEVYRLHDNIFIEYSFNVGHWHVLSVLIATILMLKAIDFFEVHGLKRTIIGWLFFIGSVIAFTGANLYMLRLPNADTQLTLFITFTGVWFLLAGYIGGLYFISKQILQERNERKSAEMLLLGEPLVQERLNI
;
A
#
# COMPACT_ATOMS: atom_id res chain seq x y z
N MET A 1 -31.90 56.49 -16.91
CA MET A 1 -31.27 55.17 -17.03
C MET A 1 -31.47 54.46 -15.70
N PHE A 2 -32.62 53.78 -15.54
CA PHE A 2 -32.97 53.10 -14.28
C PHE A 2 -32.28 51.74 -14.26
N LYS A 3 -31.39 51.53 -13.30
CA LYS A 3 -30.73 50.25 -13.04
C LYS A 3 -31.72 49.41 -12.24
N ILE A 4 -32.30 48.39 -12.87
CA ILE A 4 -33.12 47.39 -12.19
C ILE A 4 -32.13 46.38 -11.61
N GLU A 5 -31.94 46.41 -10.29
CA GLU A 5 -31.26 45.34 -9.57
C GLU A 5 -32.23 44.17 -9.47
N ILE A 6 -31.92 43.10 -10.20
CA ILE A 6 -32.64 41.83 -10.10
C ILE A 6 -32.09 41.16 -8.85
N GLU A 7 -32.84 41.19 -7.75
CA GLU A 7 -32.60 40.31 -6.60
C GLU A 7 -32.76 38.86 -7.06
N GLU A 8 -31.64 38.13 -7.10
CA GLU A 8 -31.67 36.69 -7.30
C GLU A 8 -32.47 36.03 -6.18
N SER A 9 -33.43 35.17 -6.54
CA SER A 9 -34.28 34.53 -5.55
C SER A 9 -33.44 33.58 -4.68
N PRO A 10 -33.79 33.35 -3.40
CA PRO A 10 -33.07 32.42 -2.52
C PRO A 10 -32.88 31.03 -3.13
N ILE A 11 -33.83 30.59 -3.97
CA ILE A 11 -33.81 29.30 -4.67
C ILE A 11 -32.72 29.27 -5.75
N SER A 12 -32.47 30.36 -6.48
CA SER A 12 -31.39 30.39 -7.49
C SER A 12 -30.00 30.38 -6.86
N ILE A 13 -29.86 30.98 -5.68
CA ILE A 13 -28.61 30.95 -4.90
C ILE A 13 -28.34 29.51 -4.41
N GLU A 14 -29.34 28.84 -3.86
CA GLU A 14 -29.23 27.46 -3.35
C GLU A 14 -28.91 26.46 -4.47
N VAL A 15 -29.57 26.59 -5.63
CA VAL A 15 -29.26 25.78 -6.83
C VAL A 15 -27.87 26.09 -7.40
N SER A 16 -27.39 27.34 -7.31
CA SER A 16 -26.03 27.70 -7.75
C SER A 16 -24.95 27.14 -6.82
N MET A 17 -25.20 27.13 -5.51
CA MET A 17 -24.32 26.52 -4.50
C MET A 17 -24.29 25.00 -4.64
N GLU A 18 -25.43 24.37 -4.94
CA GLU A 18 -25.51 22.94 -5.20
C GLU A 18 -24.82 22.56 -6.52
N LYS A 19 -24.94 23.38 -7.57
CA LYS A 19 -24.13 23.25 -8.79
C LYS A 19 -22.63 23.42 -8.55
N GLN A 20 -22.20 24.40 -7.74
CA GLN A 20 -20.80 24.57 -7.37
C GLN A 20 -20.27 23.41 -6.53
N LYS A 21 -21.10 22.83 -5.67
CA LYS A 21 -20.77 21.62 -4.91
C LYS A 21 -20.65 20.40 -5.82
N ILE A 22 -21.54 20.26 -6.81
CA ILE A 22 -21.47 19.22 -7.85
C ILE A 22 -20.24 19.41 -8.76
N GLU A 23 -19.87 20.65 -9.11
CA GLU A 23 -18.64 20.97 -9.84
C GLU A 23 -17.36 20.77 -9.01
N GLN A 24 -17.40 21.03 -7.69
CA GLN A 24 -16.31 20.67 -6.78
C GLN A 24 -16.19 19.16 -6.61
N ASP A 25 -17.30 18.42 -6.58
CA ASP A 25 -17.34 16.94 -6.63
C ASP A 25 -16.84 16.37 -7.97
N HIS A 26 -16.73 17.21 -9.01
CA HIS A 26 -16.14 16.87 -10.30
C HIS A 26 -14.60 16.94 -10.33
N LYS A 27 -13.94 17.41 -9.25
CA LYS A 27 -12.52 17.04 -9.04
C LYS A 27 -12.45 15.52 -9.09
N ALA A 28 -11.57 14.99 -9.94
CA ALA A 28 -11.56 13.58 -10.36
C ALA A 28 -11.57 12.60 -9.17
N SER A 29 -12.76 12.30 -8.63
CA SER A 29 -12.92 11.43 -7.48
C SER A 29 -12.51 10.03 -7.89
N PHE A 30 -11.43 9.52 -7.31
CA PHE A 30 -10.99 8.15 -7.56
C PHE A 30 -11.77 7.14 -6.70
N LYS A 31 -12.83 7.56 -5.98
CA LYS A 31 -13.68 6.70 -5.11
C LYS A 31 -14.04 5.36 -5.76
N LYS A 32 -14.58 5.37 -6.98
CA LYS A 32 -14.94 4.11 -7.68
C LYS A 32 -13.73 3.22 -7.96
N ILE A 33 -12.60 3.81 -8.35
CA ILE A 33 -11.37 3.08 -8.66
C ILE A 33 -10.77 2.47 -7.39
N HIS A 34 -10.69 3.25 -6.30
CA HIS A 34 -10.26 2.75 -5.00
C HIS A 34 -11.12 1.58 -4.54
N TYR A 35 -12.45 1.73 -4.59
CA TYR A 35 -13.35 0.65 -4.20
C TYR A 35 -13.16 -0.61 -5.05
N SER A 36 -13.10 -0.47 -6.38
CA SER A 36 -12.88 -1.60 -7.29
C SER A 36 -11.57 -2.33 -7.03
N LEU A 37 -10.46 -1.60 -6.81
CA LEU A 37 -9.16 -2.21 -6.53
C LEU A 37 -9.12 -2.86 -5.14
N ILE A 38 -9.71 -2.22 -4.11
CA ILE A 38 -9.81 -2.80 -2.77
C ILE A 38 -10.63 -4.09 -2.80
N LEU A 39 -11.78 -4.09 -3.48
CA LEU A 39 -12.62 -5.27 -3.62
C LEU A 39 -11.89 -6.38 -4.38
N PHE A 40 -11.18 -6.03 -5.46
CA PHE A 40 -10.40 -6.97 -6.25
C PHE A 40 -9.30 -7.63 -5.42
N LEU A 41 -8.47 -6.84 -4.75
CA LEU A 41 -7.42 -7.33 -3.85
C LEU A 41 -7.99 -8.17 -2.71
N PHE A 42 -9.14 -7.77 -2.14
CA PHE A 42 -9.82 -8.54 -1.10
C PHE A 42 -10.23 -9.92 -1.62
N ILE A 43 -10.79 -10.01 -2.83
CA ILE A 43 -11.18 -11.29 -3.45
C ILE A 43 -9.95 -12.16 -3.70
N GLU A 44 -8.86 -11.59 -4.21
CA GLU A 44 -7.60 -12.32 -4.44
C GLU A 44 -7.01 -12.86 -3.14
N VAL A 45 -6.90 -12.03 -2.10
CA VAL A 45 -6.42 -12.45 -0.78
C VAL A 45 -7.34 -13.49 -0.17
N PHE A 46 -8.66 -13.31 -0.27
CA PHE A 46 -9.64 -14.28 0.23
C PHE A 46 -9.52 -15.62 -0.49
N PHE A 47 -9.28 -15.61 -1.80
CA PHE A 47 -8.97 -16.82 -2.55
C PHE A 47 -7.70 -17.48 -2.02
N TYR A 48 -6.62 -16.73 -1.77
CA TYR A 48 -5.40 -17.28 -1.19
C TYR A 48 -5.56 -17.81 0.24
N LEU A 49 -6.46 -17.21 1.02
CA LEU A 49 -6.78 -17.69 2.37
C LEU A 49 -7.34 -19.12 2.37
N LEU A 50 -7.98 -19.57 1.28
CA LEU A 50 -8.43 -20.97 1.13
C LEU A 50 -7.29 -21.99 1.15
N PHE A 51 -6.03 -21.53 1.03
CA PHE A 51 -4.82 -22.35 1.12
C PHE A 51 -4.04 -22.14 2.41
N SER A 52 -4.43 -21.14 3.21
CA SER A 52 -3.72 -20.77 4.42
C SER A 52 -4.02 -21.77 5.55
N GLU A 53 -2.99 -22.11 6.31
CA GLU A 53 -3.10 -23.02 7.46
C GLU A 53 -4.21 -22.65 8.45
N PRO A 54 -4.45 -21.38 8.82
CA PRO A 54 -5.54 -21.02 9.72
C PRO A 54 -6.93 -21.44 9.21
N VAL A 55 -7.16 -21.29 7.91
CA VAL A 55 -8.45 -21.61 7.28
C VAL A 55 -8.55 -23.11 7.00
N THR A 56 -7.48 -23.72 6.51
CA THR A 56 -7.48 -25.16 6.20
C THR A 56 -7.52 -26.02 7.45
N ALA A 57 -6.93 -25.57 8.57
CA ALA A 57 -7.07 -26.20 9.88
C ALA A 57 -8.53 -26.28 10.33
N LEU A 58 -9.32 -25.23 10.06
CA LEU A 58 -10.75 -25.19 10.39
C LEU A 58 -11.61 -26.00 9.40
N LEU A 59 -11.33 -25.91 8.11
CA LEU A 59 -12.24 -26.41 7.07
C LEU A 59 -11.90 -27.80 6.55
N ASN A 60 -10.64 -28.25 6.65
CA ASN A 60 -10.16 -29.45 5.96
C ASN A 60 -9.00 -30.14 6.70
N ASN A 61 -8.99 -30.12 8.03
CA ASN A 61 -7.98 -30.75 8.89
C ASN A 61 -6.54 -30.39 8.49
N GLY A 62 -6.30 -29.14 8.09
CA GLY A 62 -5.00 -28.61 7.69
C GLY A 62 -4.66 -28.79 6.21
N ASN A 63 -5.44 -29.57 5.44
CA ASN A 63 -5.17 -29.78 4.03
C ASN A 63 -5.67 -28.59 3.18
N PRO A 64 -4.85 -28.07 2.24
CA PRO A 64 -5.28 -27.00 1.34
C PRO A 64 -6.52 -27.41 0.53
N LEU A 65 -7.49 -26.48 0.40
CA LEU A 65 -8.74 -26.74 -0.32
C LEU A 65 -8.53 -26.88 -1.84
N LEU A 66 -7.60 -26.10 -2.40
CA LEU A 66 -7.15 -26.26 -3.79
C LEU A 66 -5.61 -26.27 -3.80
N PRO A 67 -4.97 -27.44 -3.55
CA PRO A 67 -3.52 -27.52 -3.66
C PRO A 67 -3.08 -27.19 -5.07
N LEU A 68 -1.93 -26.52 -5.21
CA LEU A 68 -1.27 -26.44 -6.50
C LEU A 68 -1.00 -27.88 -6.98
N PRO A 69 -1.39 -28.24 -8.23
CA PRO A 69 -1.08 -29.54 -8.80
C PRO A 69 0.39 -29.93 -8.57
N PRO A 70 0.67 -31.19 -8.21
CA PRO A 70 2.04 -31.67 -8.03
C PRO A 70 2.83 -31.43 -9.30
N ASP A 71 4.03 -30.87 -9.15
CA ASP A 71 4.85 -30.40 -10.25
C ASP A 71 6.34 -30.50 -9.89
N THR A 72 7.19 -30.34 -10.90
CA THR A 72 8.63 -30.17 -10.67
C THR A 72 8.89 -28.93 -9.80
N VAL A 73 9.98 -28.94 -9.03
CA VAL A 73 10.37 -27.81 -8.17
C VAL A 73 10.46 -26.51 -8.97
N ILE A 74 11.05 -26.57 -10.16
CA ILE A 74 11.21 -25.42 -11.07
C ILE A 74 9.84 -24.87 -11.51
N SER A 75 8.93 -25.74 -11.98
CA SER A 75 7.60 -25.31 -12.41
C SER A 75 6.79 -24.73 -11.24
N ARG A 76 6.92 -25.30 -10.04
CA ARG A 76 6.30 -24.76 -8.82
C ARG A 76 6.85 -23.36 -8.49
N ALA A 77 8.16 -23.15 -8.53
CA ALA A 77 8.77 -21.85 -8.27
C ALA A 77 8.30 -20.79 -9.27
N ALA A 78 8.31 -21.10 -10.58
CA ALA A 78 7.82 -20.18 -11.62
C ALA A 78 6.37 -19.74 -11.36
N ARG A 79 5.50 -20.68 -10.98
CA ARG A 79 4.09 -20.40 -10.70
C ARG A 79 3.90 -19.54 -9.46
N LEU A 80 4.72 -19.75 -8.42
CA LEU A 80 4.70 -18.93 -7.21
C LEU A 80 5.15 -17.49 -7.50
N VAL A 81 6.19 -17.30 -8.32
CA VAL A 81 6.63 -15.96 -8.75
C VAL A 81 5.48 -15.22 -9.44
N MET A 82 4.73 -15.90 -10.32
CA MET A 82 3.57 -15.29 -10.97
C MET A 82 2.46 -14.95 -9.98
N ILE A 83 2.13 -15.85 -9.05
CA ILE A 83 1.15 -15.61 -7.98
C ILE A 83 1.52 -14.38 -7.15
N TYR A 84 2.80 -14.19 -6.82
CA TYR A 84 3.26 -12.99 -6.13
C TYR A 84 3.02 -11.72 -6.94
N HIS A 85 3.31 -11.74 -8.24
CA HIS A 85 3.05 -10.59 -9.11
C HIS A 85 1.56 -10.33 -9.33
N SER A 86 0.73 -11.38 -9.35
CA SER A 86 -0.73 -11.26 -9.41
C SER A 86 -1.28 -10.41 -8.27
N LEU A 87 -0.69 -10.49 -7.07
CA LEU A 87 -1.10 -9.66 -5.93
C LEU A 87 -0.35 -8.33 -5.87
N ALA A 88 0.96 -8.34 -6.09
CA ALA A 88 1.83 -7.18 -5.90
C ALA A 88 1.54 -6.05 -6.90
N VAL A 89 1.23 -6.39 -8.15
CA VAL A 89 1.02 -5.39 -9.20
C VAL A 89 -0.31 -4.63 -9.02
N PRO A 90 -1.46 -5.28 -8.78
CA PRO A 90 -2.68 -4.57 -8.42
C PRO A 90 -2.52 -3.71 -7.16
N PHE A 91 -1.75 -4.18 -6.17
CA PHE A 91 -1.44 -3.42 -4.97
C PHE A 91 -0.60 -2.17 -5.27
N LEU A 92 0.42 -2.28 -6.13
CA LEU A 92 1.22 -1.14 -6.61
C LEU A 92 0.34 -0.11 -7.36
N VAL A 93 -0.58 -0.59 -8.20
CA VAL A 93 -1.56 0.27 -8.89
C VAL A 93 -2.48 0.97 -7.90
N ALA A 94 -2.98 0.26 -6.87
CA ALA A 94 -3.79 0.86 -5.82
C ALA A 94 -3.04 1.97 -5.07
N ASN A 95 -1.76 1.75 -4.75
CA ASN A 95 -0.90 2.80 -4.18
C ASN A 95 -0.74 4.00 -5.11
N THR A 96 -0.58 3.77 -6.42
CA THR A 96 -0.45 4.83 -7.41
C THR A 96 -1.70 5.72 -7.45
N PHE A 97 -2.89 5.12 -7.39
CA PHE A 97 -4.14 5.89 -7.27
C PHE A 97 -4.25 6.62 -5.94
N TRP A 98 -3.76 6.04 -4.83
CA TRP A 98 -3.71 6.75 -3.54
C TRP A 98 -2.80 7.97 -3.59
N ILE A 99 -1.66 7.87 -4.27
CA ILE A 99 -0.81 9.03 -4.53
C ILE A 99 -1.60 10.06 -5.35
N MET A 100 -2.25 9.67 -6.45
CA MET A 100 -3.01 10.61 -7.29
C MET A 100 -4.19 11.29 -6.57
N GLU A 101 -4.80 10.63 -5.57
CA GLU A 101 -5.85 11.21 -4.73
C GLU A 101 -5.32 12.39 -3.89
N TYR A 102 -4.10 12.30 -3.36
CA TYR A 102 -3.50 13.35 -2.51
C TYR A 102 -2.56 14.30 -3.26
N TYR A 103 -2.10 13.90 -4.44
CA TYR A 103 -1.12 14.58 -5.29
C TYR A 103 -1.66 14.68 -6.72
N PRO A 104 -2.42 15.76 -7.02
CA PRO A 104 -2.97 15.98 -8.35
C PRO A 104 -1.90 15.93 -9.45
N VAL A 105 -2.14 15.09 -10.45
CA VAL A 105 -1.33 15.06 -11.67
C VAL A 105 -1.96 15.95 -12.75
N ARG A 106 -1.20 16.28 -13.79
CA ARG A 106 -1.74 17.03 -14.94
C ARG A 106 -2.95 16.31 -15.56
N GLU A 107 -4.10 16.98 -15.57
CA GLU A 107 -5.41 16.41 -15.93
C GLU A 107 -5.44 15.69 -17.28
N LYS A 108 -4.73 16.25 -18.29
CA LYS A 108 -4.66 15.67 -19.64
C LYS A 108 -4.15 14.21 -19.67
N TRP A 109 -3.41 13.78 -18.66
CA TRP A 109 -2.85 12.42 -18.57
C TRP A 109 -3.71 11.45 -17.77
N ILE A 110 -4.70 11.94 -17.00
CA ILE A 110 -5.56 11.08 -16.16
C ILE A 110 -6.26 9.99 -16.98
N PRO A 111 -6.82 10.26 -18.18
CA PRO A 111 -7.42 9.20 -18.99
C PRO A 111 -6.43 8.11 -19.38
N ALA A 112 -5.22 8.48 -19.81
CA ALA A 112 -4.17 7.52 -20.17
C ALA A 112 -3.76 6.66 -18.95
N LEU A 113 -3.57 7.29 -17.78
CA LEU A 113 -3.27 6.57 -16.53
C LEU A 113 -4.35 5.55 -16.19
N LYS A 114 -5.63 5.92 -16.28
CA LYS A 114 -6.74 4.99 -16.01
C LYS A 114 -6.77 3.81 -16.98
N VAL A 115 -6.57 4.06 -18.29
CA VAL A 115 -6.58 3.03 -19.34
C VAL A 115 -5.38 2.10 -19.27
N LEU A 116 -4.23 2.57 -18.78
CA LEU A 116 -3.03 1.75 -18.62
C LEU A 116 -3.04 0.96 -17.31
N LEU A 117 -3.26 1.65 -16.19
CA LEU A 117 -3.09 1.07 -14.86
C LEU A 117 -4.23 0.13 -14.46
N ILE A 118 -5.49 0.48 -14.75
CA ILE A 118 -6.63 -0.32 -14.28
C ILE A 118 -6.70 -1.64 -15.05
N PRO A 119 -6.82 -1.66 -16.40
CA PRO A 119 -6.78 -2.91 -17.15
C PRO A 119 -5.50 -3.71 -16.89
N GLY A 120 -4.35 -3.03 -16.79
CA GLY A 120 -3.07 -3.66 -16.46
C GLY A 120 -3.13 -4.43 -15.13
N ALA A 121 -3.62 -3.82 -14.05
CA ALA A 121 -3.80 -4.47 -12.77
C ALA A 121 -4.70 -5.72 -12.86
N PHE A 122 -5.89 -5.59 -13.45
CA PHE A 122 -6.82 -6.71 -13.57
C PHE A 122 -6.27 -7.84 -14.45
N LEU A 123 -5.59 -7.50 -15.55
CA LEU A 123 -4.95 -8.49 -16.42
C LEU A 123 -3.85 -9.25 -15.70
N VAL A 124 -3.01 -8.57 -14.93
CA VAL A 124 -1.95 -9.23 -14.14
C VAL A 124 -2.55 -10.12 -13.05
N GLY A 125 -3.45 -9.57 -12.23
CA GLY A 125 -4.01 -10.31 -11.10
C GLY A 125 -4.80 -11.55 -11.51
N ILE A 126 -5.80 -11.38 -12.39
CA ILE A 126 -6.68 -12.47 -12.81
C ILE A 126 -5.91 -13.52 -13.63
N ASN A 127 -5.17 -13.10 -14.65
CA ASN A 127 -4.55 -14.05 -15.56
C ASN A 127 -3.31 -14.72 -14.96
N GLY A 128 -2.57 -14.03 -14.09
CA GLY A 128 -1.47 -14.64 -13.36
C GLY A 128 -1.95 -15.71 -12.39
N LEU A 129 -3.09 -15.48 -11.72
CA LEU A 129 -3.79 -16.50 -10.93
C LEU A 129 -4.24 -17.69 -11.78
N ILE A 130 -5.01 -17.46 -12.85
CA ILE A 130 -5.52 -18.55 -13.70
C ILE A 130 -4.38 -19.37 -14.27
N PHE A 131 -3.34 -18.74 -14.83
CA PHE A 131 -2.18 -19.46 -15.34
C PHE A 131 -1.44 -20.20 -14.24
N GLY A 132 -1.25 -19.56 -13.08
CA GLY A 132 -0.61 -20.13 -11.90
C GLY A 132 -1.25 -21.45 -11.46
N TYR A 133 -2.53 -21.71 -11.73
CA TYR A 133 -3.21 -22.97 -11.40
C TYR A 133 -3.45 -23.89 -12.60
N THR A 134 -3.76 -23.35 -13.77
CA THR A 134 -4.19 -24.13 -14.96
C THR A 134 -3.07 -24.40 -15.96
N ARG A 135 -2.00 -23.59 -15.96
CA ARG A 135 -0.93 -23.58 -16.98
C ARG A 135 -1.40 -23.26 -18.40
N TRP A 136 -2.59 -22.69 -18.56
CA TRP A 136 -3.13 -22.32 -19.86
C TRP A 136 -2.38 -21.12 -20.43
N ARG A 137 -1.51 -21.36 -21.41
CA ARG A 137 -0.58 -20.38 -21.98
C ARG A 137 -1.23 -19.05 -22.36
N PHE A 138 -2.45 -19.05 -22.88
CA PHE A 138 -3.17 -17.82 -23.20
C PHE A 138 -3.21 -16.80 -22.04
N PHE A 139 -3.44 -17.28 -20.81
CA PHE A 139 -3.47 -16.43 -19.62
C PHE A 139 -2.08 -15.89 -19.24
N HIS A 140 -1.01 -16.62 -19.55
CA HIS A 140 0.36 -16.13 -19.38
C HIS A 140 0.67 -14.96 -20.34
N GLU A 141 0.22 -15.04 -21.59
CA GLU A 141 0.40 -13.92 -22.55
C GLU A 141 -0.38 -12.66 -22.11
N LEU A 142 -1.60 -12.84 -21.60
CA LEU A 142 -2.40 -11.74 -21.04
C LEU A 142 -1.78 -11.14 -19.78
N PHE A 143 -1.17 -11.97 -18.93
CA PHE A 143 -0.42 -11.52 -17.76
C PHE A 143 0.74 -10.61 -18.16
N TYR A 144 1.56 -11.00 -19.14
CA TYR A 144 2.66 -10.15 -19.63
C TYR A 144 2.16 -8.86 -20.26
N PHE A 145 1.09 -8.93 -21.05
CA PHE A 145 0.49 -7.73 -21.62
C PHE A 145 0.03 -6.78 -20.50
N GLY A 146 -0.56 -7.30 -19.42
CA GLY A 146 -0.91 -6.52 -18.23
C GLY A 146 0.31 -5.85 -17.58
N LEU A 147 1.42 -6.58 -17.40
CA LEU A 147 2.67 -6.02 -16.85
C LEU A 147 3.19 -4.87 -17.72
N PHE A 148 3.15 -5.03 -19.04
CA PHE A 148 3.55 -3.99 -19.99
C PHE A 148 2.68 -2.73 -19.88
N LEU A 149 1.35 -2.88 -19.76
CA LEU A 149 0.45 -1.74 -19.55
C LEU A 149 0.77 -0.98 -18.26
N VAL A 150 1.04 -1.69 -17.16
CA VAL A 150 1.39 -1.04 -15.88
C VAL A 150 2.73 -0.32 -15.98
N LEU A 151 3.73 -0.89 -16.67
CA LEU A 151 5.01 -0.22 -16.92
C LEU A 151 4.82 1.09 -17.70
N LEU A 152 4.04 1.06 -18.79
CA LEU A 152 3.69 2.28 -19.53
C LEU A 152 2.95 3.30 -18.65
N GLY A 153 2.02 2.81 -17.81
CA GLY A 153 1.31 3.64 -16.83
C GLY A 153 2.27 4.34 -15.86
N GLY A 154 3.31 3.65 -15.39
CA GLY A 154 4.37 4.23 -14.56
C GLY A 154 5.17 5.33 -15.26
N ILE A 155 5.50 5.14 -16.54
CA ILE A 155 6.18 6.17 -17.35
C ILE A 155 5.27 7.39 -17.54
N VAL A 156 4.00 7.18 -17.88
CA VAL A 156 3.02 8.26 -18.00
C VAL A 156 2.82 8.96 -16.65
N PHE A 157 2.86 8.24 -15.54
CA PHE A 157 2.77 8.81 -14.19
C PHE A 157 3.91 9.80 -13.95
N ILE A 158 5.16 9.42 -14.22
CA ILE A 158 6.33 10.33 -14.13
C ILE A 158 6.12 11.57 -14.99
N ILE A 159 5.70 11.40 -16.24
CA ILE A 159 5.45 12.53 -17.16
C ILE A 159 4.30 13.40 -16.67
N SER A 160 3.29 12.85 -16.00
CA SER A 160 2.13 13.60 -15.50
C SER A 160 2.39 14.34 -14.19
N ALA A 161 3.23 13.78 -13.33
CA ALA A 161 3.56 14.30 -12.01
C ALA A 161 4.86 15.13 -11.99
N MET A 162 5.63 15.19 -13.09
CA MET A 162 6.92 15.90 -13.10
C MET A 162 6.75 17.36 -12.63
N PRO A 163 7.40 17.77 -11.53
CA PRO A 163 7.31 19.13 -11.03
C PRO A 163 8.03 20.09 -11.98
N ILE A 164 7.44 21.27 -12.17
CA ILE A 164 8.02 22.34 -12.97
C ILE A 164 8.17 23.55 -12.04
N PRO A 165 9.39 24.06 -11.81
CA PRO A 165 9.63 25.15 -10.87
C PRO A 165 8.71 26.35 -11.13
N GLY A 166 7.97 26.76 -10.10
CA GLY A 166 7.04 27.89 -10.17
C GLY A 166 5.83 27.70 -11.08
N LYS A 167 5.56 26.49 -11.59
CA LYS A 167 4.45 26.22 -12.51
C LYS A 167 3.59 25.02 -12.13
N PHE A 168 4.22 23.90 -11.73
CA PHE A 168 3.49 22.67 -11.42
C PHE A 168 4.16 21.90 -10.27
N PRO A 169 3.38 21.41 -9.27
CA PRO A 169 1.97 21.68 -9.03
C PRO A 169 1.69 23.16 -8.77
N ASP A 170 0.41 23.55 -8.75
CA ASP A 170 -0.02 24.93 -8.56
C ASP A 170 0.65 25.56 -7.32
N PRO A 171 1.52 26.57 -7.51
CA PRO A 171 2.23 27.26 -6.44
C PRO A 171 1.33 27.82 -5.34
N GLU A 172 0.10 28.23 -5.69
CA GLU A 172 -0.84 28.86 -4.75
C GLU A 172 -1.43 27.87 -3.74
N THR A 173 -1.48 26.59 -4.11
CA THR A 173 -2.03 25.51 -3.27
C THR A 173 -0.99 24.86 -2.36
N ASN A 174 0.27 25.28 -2.45
CA ASN A 174 1.38 24.63 -1.74
C ASN A 174 1.45 25.06 -0.27
N PRO A 175 1.52 24.11 0.69
CA PRO A 175 1.83 24.44 2.09
C PRO A 175 3.13 25.23 2.25
N SER A 176 3.24 25.98 3.34
CA SER A 176 4.45 26.74 3.65
C SER A 176 5.66 25.83 3.89
N GLY A 177 6.80 26.16 3.27
CA GLY A 177 8.07 25.40 3.39
C GLY A 177 8.25 24.23 2.43
N LEU A 178 7.29 24.00 1.53
CA LEU A 178 7.22 22.88 0.58
C LEU A 178 8.15 23.00 -0.63
N THR A 179 8.67 24.20 -0.91
CA THR A 179 9.43 24.50 -2.12
C THR A 179 10.90 24.81 -1.83
N LEU A 180 11.78 24.39 -2.74
CA LEU A 180 13.18 24.81 -2.80
C LEU A 180 13.44 25.36 -4.21
N TRP A 181 13.81 26.63 -4.32
CA TRP A 181 14.01 27.32 -5.62
C TRP A 181 12.82 27.16 -6.58
N GLY A 182 11.59 27.20 -6.04
CA GLY A 182 10.36 27.03 -6.80
C GLY A 182 10.02 25.57 -7.16
N LEU A 183 10.92 24.60 -6.92
CA LEU A 183 10.66 23.18 -7.08
C LEU A 183 9.86 22.66 -5.89
N ASN A 184 8.75 21.97 -6.14
CA ASN A 184 7.98 21.29 -5.10
C ASN A 184 8.67 20.00 -4.65
N LEU A 185 9.03 19.91 -3.37
CA LEU A 185 9.81 18.80 -2.82
C LEU A 185 9.00 17.49 -2.63
N GLU A 186 7.68 17.57 -2.46
CA GLU A 186 6.82 16.38 -2.44
C GLU A 186 6.80 15.70 -3.80
N TYR A 187 6.54 16.47 -4.85
CA TYR A 187 6.53 15.95 -6.22
C TYR A 187 7.91 15.50 -6.66
N PHE A 188 8.98 16.19 -6.24
CA PHE A 188 10.33 15.71 -6.44
C PHE A 188 10.55 14.32 -5.81
N SER A 189 10.13 14.14 -4.55
CA SER A 189 10.19 12.83 -3.87
C SER A 189 9.38 11.75 -4.59
N ILE A 190 8.17 12.09 -5.06
CA ILE A 190 7.29 11.19 -5.82
C ILE A 190 7.98 10.74 -7.12
N ILE A 191 8.59 11.66 -7.86
CA ILE A 191 9.28 11.34 -9.12
C ILE A 191 10.50 10.48 -8.86
N ILE A 192 11.32 10.82 -7.86
CA ILE A 192 12.48 9.99 -7.48
C ILE A 192 12.03 8.58 -7.13
N LEU A 193 10.97 8.42 -6.32
CA LEU A 193 10.42 7.11 -5.98
C LEU A 193 9.94 6.35 -7.22
N ALA A 194 9.18 6.99 -8.09
CA ALA A 194 8.66 6.37 -9.31
C ALA A 194 9.81 5.91 -10.24
N VAL A 195 10.87 6.71 -10.37
CA VAL A 195 12.07 6.32 -11.12
C VAL A 195 12.75 5.11 -10.48
N CYS A 196 12.94 5.10 -9.16
CA CYS A 196 13.53 3.97 -8.45
C CYS A 196 12.71 2.67 -8.60
N ILE A 197 11.38 2.77 -8.62
CA ILE A 197 10.49 1.63 -8.90
C ILE A 197 10.72 1.11 -10.32
N ILE A 198 10.72 1.99 -11.33
CA ILE A 198 10.96 1.60 -12.73
C ILE A 198 12.34 0.96 -12.91
N VAL A 199 13.39 1.52 -12.33
CA VAL A 199 14.74 0.94 -12.39
C VAL A 199 14.73 -0.48 -11.81
N SER A 200 14.10 -0.68 -10.66
CA SER A 200 13.96 -2.01 -10.06
C SER A 200 13.14 -2.97 -10.94
N THR A 201 12.05 -2.50 -11.56
CA THR A 201 11.26 -3.30 -12.51
C THR A 201 12.08 -3.71 -13.74
N VAL A 202 12.89 -2.80 -14.28
CA VAL A 202 13.80 -3.09 -15.41
C VAL A 202 14.85 -4.12 -15.01
N MET A 203 15.43 -4.03 -13.81
CA MET A 203 16.37 -5.05 -13.32
C MET A 203 15.73 -6.45 -13.29
N GLY A 204 14.52 -6.57 -12.73
CA GLY A 204 13.79 -7.84 -12.72
C GLY A 204 13.49 -8.37 -14.13
N ALA A 205 13.09 -7.48 -15.05
CA ALA A 205 12.82 -7.84 -16.44
C ALA A 205 14.08 -8.30 -17.19
N LEU A 206 15.22 -7.62 -16.99
CA LEU A 206 16.51 -7.99 -17.58
C LEU A 206 16.98 -9.35 -17.03
N ALA A 207 16.82 -9.60 -15.73
CA ALA A 207 17.18 -10.90 -15.16
C ALA A 207 16.32 -12.04 -15.71
N ALA A 208 15.01 -11.81 -15.86
CA ALA A 208 14.11 -12.78 -16.50
C ALA A 208 14.50 -13.02 -17.97
N LEU A 209 14.80 -11.97 -18.73
CA LEU A 209 15.21 -12.10 -20.12
C LEU A 209 16.51 -12.90 -20.26
N GLU A 210 17.54 -12.62 -19.45
CA GLU A 210 18.76 -13.41 -19.46
C GLU A 210 18.49 -14.86 -19.08
N ASN A 211 17.75 -15.10 -18.00
CA ASN A 211 17.51 -16.45 -17.50
C ASN A 211 16.87 -17.37 -18.56
N PHE A 212 15.99 -16.85 -19.40
CA PHE A 212 15.28 -17.64 -20.40
C PHE A 212 15.86 -17.58 -21.81
N THR A 213 16.65 -16.56 -22.14
CA THR A 213 17.19 -16.38 -23.51
C THR A 213 18.71 -16.43 -23.59
N GLY A 214 19.42 -16.14 -22.50
CA GLY A 214 20.88 -16.03 -22.45
C GLY A 214 21.46 -14.91 -23.33
N THR A 215 20.66 -13.90 -23.69
CA THR A 215 21.01 -12.93 -24.73
C THR A 215 21.63 -11.62 -24.24
N ILE A 216 21.53 -11.28 -22.95
CA ILE A 216 22.02 -10.00 -22.41
C ILE A 216 23.48 -10.12 -22.00
N TRP A 217 23.81 -11.14 -21.20
CA TRP A 217 25.14 -11.32 -20.63
C TRP A 217 25.86 -12.57 -21.14
N GLY A 218 25.16 -13.44 -21.88
CA GLY A 218 25.76 -14.63 -22.46
C GLY A 218 26.22 -15.64 -21.41
N LEU A 219 25.53 -15.70 -20.26
CA LEU A 219 25.94 -16.55 -19.13
C LEU A 219 25.85 -18.05 -19.45
N GLY A 220 25.11 -18.44 -20.50
CA GLY A 220 24.95 -19.85 -20.90
C GLY A 220 24.30 -20.72 -19.83
N ARG A 221 23.65 -20.11 -18.83
CA ARG A 221 22.99 -20.82 -17.73
C ARG A 221 21.77 -21.59 -18.24
N PRO A 222 21.49 -22.79 -17.72
CA PRO A 222 20.23 -23.45 -17.98
C PRO A 222 19.09 -22.59 -17.42
N PRO A 223 17.97 -22.42 -18.15
CA PRO A 223 16.82 -21.69 -17.63
C PRO A 223 16.28 -22.34 -16.36
N GLU A 224 16.28 -21.58 -15.27
CA GLU A 224 15.81 -22.05 -13.98
C GLU A 224 14.93 -20.99 -13.31
N ALA A 225 13.75 -21.38 -12.86
CA ALA A 225 12.93 -20.57 -11.98
C ALA A 225 13.21 -20.98 -10.54
N PHE A 226 13.48 -19.99 -9.69
CA PHE A 226 13.78 -20.18 -8.29
C PHE A 226 13.10 -19.08 -7.46
N LEU A 227 12.86 -19.37 -6.18
CA LEU A 227 12.48 -18.37 -5.21
C LEU A 227 13.74 -17.78 -4.58
N PRO A 228 13.82 -16.47 -4.33
CA PRO A 228 14.98 -15.87 -3.67
C PRO A 228 15.29 -16.50 -2.33
N GLU A 229 14.27 -16.94 -1.58
CA GLU A 229 14.40 -17.67 -0.32
C GLU A 229 15.14 -19.01 -0.46
N ALA A 230 15.19 -19.58 -1.66
CA ALA A 230 15.91 -20.83 -1.94
C ALA A 230 17.41 -20.61 -2.20
N ILE A 231 17.83 -19.40 -2.57
CA ILE A 231 19.23 -19.10 -2.93
C ILE A 231 19.96 -18.25 -1.88
N ILE A 232 19.34 -17.94 -0.74
CA ILE A 232 19.88 -17.00 0.27
C ILE A 232 21.28 -17.36 0.83
N ARG A 233 21.62 -18.66 0.77
CA ARG A 233 22.89 -19.21 1.28
C ARG A 233 23.93 -19.39 0.20
N VAL A 234 23.59 -19.09 -1.06
CA VAL A 234 24.58 -19.03 -2.13
C VAL A 234 25.53 -17.89 -1.81
N THR A 235 26.80 -18.20 -1.60
CA THR A 235 27.83 -17.23 -1.20
C THR A 235 28.23 -16.30 -2.34
N HIS A 236 28.05 -16.76 -3.58
CA HIS A 236 28.36 -16.02 -4.80
C HIS A 236 27.19 -16.10 -5.77
N HIS A 237 26.41 -15.02 -5.82
CA HIS A 237 25.34 -14.89 -6.79
C HIS A 237 25.89 -14.57 -8.17
N ASP A 238 25.34 -15.22 -9.19
CA ASP A 238 25.51 -14.74 -10.55
C ASP A 238 24.69 -13.44 -10.79
N THR A 239 24.85 -12.83 -11.96
CA THR A 239 24.17 -11.56 -12.26
C THR A 239 22.64 -11.68 -12.26
N VAL A 240 22.09 -12.82 -12.69
CA VAL A 240 20.64 -13.07 -12.74
C VAL A 240 20.08 -13.21 -11.34
N GLU A 241 20.71 -14.02 -10.51
CA GLU A 241 20.38 -14.17 -9.10
C GLU A 241 20.46 -12.84 -8.37
N ALA A 242 21.57 -12.10 -8.54
CA ALA A 242 21.77 -10.82 -7.89
C ALA A 242 20.67 -9.81 -8.26
N TYR A 243 20.28 -9.72 -9.54
CA TYR A 243 19.23 -8.80 -9.99
C TYR A 243 17.84 -9.22 -9.49
N ILE A 244 17.54 -10.52 -9.43
CA ILE A 244 16.27 -11.03 -8.89
C ILE A 244 16.16 -10.74 -7.40
N VAL A 245 17.22 -11.03 -6.61
CA VAL A 245 17.25 -10.72 -5.18
C VAL A 245 17.13 -9.22 -4.95
N SER A 246 17.86 -8.41 -5.72
CA SER A 246 17.82 -6.95 -5.66
C SER A 246 16.42 -6.40 -5.92
N HIS A 247 15.75 -6.88 -6.98
CA HIS A 247 14.39 -6.53 -7.33
C HIS A 247 13.43 -6.87 -6.19
N LEU A 248 13.45 -8.11 -5.71
CA LEU A 248 12.55 -8.55 -4.64
C LEU A 248 12.73 -7.71 -3.37
N HIS A 249 13.99 -7.49 -2.95
CA HIS A 249 14.30 -6.84 -1.68
C HIS A 249 13.76 -5.40 -1.62
N ILE A 250 13.78 -4.66 -2.73
CA ILE A 250 13.46 -3.23 -2.72
C ILE A 250 12.00 -2.89 -2.99
N GLN A 251 11.26 -3.72 -3.74
CA GLN A 251 9.91 -3.36 -4.23
C GLN A 251 8.92 -3.09 -3.10
N LEU A 252 8.97 -3.88 -2.02
CA LEU A 252 8.07 -3.69 -0.88
C LEU A 252 8.45 -2.47 -0.04
N ALA A 253 9.74 -2.18 0.10
CA ALA A 253 10.23 -0.97 0.76
C ALA A 253 9.84 0.30 -0.03
N GLN A 254 9.92 0.25 -1.36
CA GLN A 254 9.44 1.34 -2.23
C GLN A 254 7.93 1.54 -2.13
N SER A 255 7.15 0.45 -2.08
CA SER A 255 5.70 0.53 -1.83
C SER A 255 5.39 1.17 -0.46
N THR A 256 6.20 0.86 0.55
CA THR A 256 6.10 1.49 1.88
C THR A 256 6.41 2.99 1.81
N ALA A 257 7.39 3.40 1.00
CA ALA A 257 7.67 4.82 0.75
C ALA A 257 6.50 5.54 0.04
N MET A 258 5.73 4.86 -0.83
CA MET A 258 4.49 5.42 -1.40
C MET A 258 3.46 5.70 -0.29
N VAL A 259 3.27 4.73 0.61
CA VAL A 259 2.36 4.87 1.75
C VAL A 259 2.82 5.99 2.70
N LEU A 260 4.12 6.16 2.91
CA LEU A 260 4.69 7.29 3.66
C LEU A 260 4.36 8.64 3.01
N LEU A 261 4.46 8.75 1.68
CA LEU A 261 4.09 9.98 0.95
C LEU A 261 2.59 10.31 1.13
N VAL A 262 1.71 9.31 1.11
CA VAL A 262 0.28 9.50 1.49
C VAL A 262 0.17 9.98 2.95
N GLY A 263 1.02 9.46 3.83
CA GLY A 263 1.18 9.87 5.23
C GLY A 263 1.46 11.37 5.40
N TYR A 264 2.32 11.97 4.58
CA TYR A 264 2.64 13.41 4.69
C TYR A 264 1.40 14.30 4.53
N ARG A 265 0.57 14.05 3.51
CA ARG A 265 -0.64 14.85 3.27
C ARG A 265 -1.70 14.60 4.33
N THR A 266 -1.87 13.35 4.73
CA THR A 266 -2.89 12.95 5.72
C THR A 266 -2.55 13.42 7.14
N SER A 267 -1.26 13.47 7.50
CA SER A 267 -0.79 14.00 8.79
C SER A 267 -0.91 15.51 8.93
N LYS A 268 -1.10 16.25 7.82
CA LYS A 268 -1.10 17.72 7.78
C LYS A 268 0.19 18.33 8.38
N ILE A 269 1.33 17.65 8.19
CA ILE A 269 2.64 18.14 8.63
C ILE A 269 3.04 19.40 7.84
N SER A 270 3.59 20.40 8.51
CA SER A 270 3.98 21.68 7.89
C SER A 270 5.16 22.35 8.60
N GLY A 271 5.71 23.42 8.01
CA GLY A 271 6.77 24.22 8.61
C GLY A 271 8.18 23.63 8.48
N LYS A 272 9.06 23.97 9.44
CA LYS A 272 10.50 23.64 9.36
C LYS A 272 10.79 22.13 9.43
N ILE A 273 10.10 21.40 10.30
CA ILE A 273 10.24 19.95 10.43
C ILE A 273 9.87 19.29 9.10
N TYR A 274 8.76 19.71 8.51
CA TYR A 274 8.31 19.21 7.23
C TYR A 274 9.33 19.45 6.11
N LYS A 275 9.88 20.67 6.01
CA LYS A 275 10.94 20.97 5.04
C LYS A 275 12.16 20.05 5.23
N GLY A 276 12.57 19.80 6.46
CA GLY A 276 13.66 18.87 6.77
C GLY A 276 13.34 17.44 6.30
N VAL A 277 12.13 16.95 6.59
CA VAL A 277 11.64 15.64 6.13
C VAL A 277 11.62 15.56 4.61
N LEU A 278 11.13 16.58 3.90
CA LEU A 278 11.06 16.60 2.44
C LEU A 278 12.43 16.63 1.76
N LEU A 279 13.46 17.18 2.41
CA LEU A 279 14.84 17.14 1.92
C LEU A 279 15.49 15.79 2.18
N ALA A 280 15.20 15.19 3.35
CA ALA A 280 15.76 13.90 3.76
C ALA A 280 15.13 12.71 2.98
N ASN A 281 13.84 12.76 2.71
CA ASN A 281 13.07 11.68 2.10
C ASN A 281 13.63 11.18 0.75
N PRO A 282 13.91 12.02 -0.27
CA PRO A 282 14.46 11.53 -1.54
C PRO A 282 15.87 10.94 -1.37
N ILE A 283 16.68 11.46 -0.44
CA ILE A 283 18.00 10.91 -0.11
C ILE A 283 17.84 9.50 0.47
N GLY A 284 16.90 9.32 1.41
CA GLY A 284 16.56 8.02 1.97
C GLY A 284 16.12 7.02 0.90
N ILE A 285 15.22 7.42 0.00
CA ILE A 285 14.71 6.60 -1.12
C ILE A 285 15.83 6.16 -2.06
N ILE A 286 16.70 7.09 -2.48
CA ILE A 286 17.83 6.78 -3.37
C ILE A 286 18.79 5.83 -2.67
N THR A 287 19.15 6.13 -1.42
CA THR A 287 20.13 5.35 -0.66
C THR A 287 19.65 3.92 -0.43
N ILE A 288 18.41 3.73 0.03
CA ILE A 288 17.85 2.39 0.25
C ILE A 288 17.72 1.61 -1.06
N SER A 289 17.31 2.29 -2.15
CA SER A 289 17.17 1.66 -3.47
C SER A 289 18.52 1.22 -4.02
N TYR A 290 19.51 2.11 -4.00
CA TYR A 290 20.86 1.80 -4.43
C TYR A 290 21.48 0.67 -3.60
N GLY A 291 21.35 0.73 -2.27
CA GLY A 291 21.83 -0.32 -1.37
C GLY A 291 21.26 -1.69 -1.71
N ALA A 292 19.96 -1.77 -2.03
CA ALA A 292 19.33 -3.01 -2.45
C ALA A 292 19.81 -3.48 -3.84
N TRP A 293 20.01 -2.58 -4.80
CA TRP A 293 20.52 -2.93 -6.14
C TRP A 293 21.94 -3.50 -6.13
N VAL A 294 22.76 -3.10 -5.15
CA VAL A 294 24.12 -3.63 -4.98
C VAL A 294 24.22 -4.64 -3.83
N LEU A 295 23.08 -5.09 -3.29
CA LEU A 295 22.98 -6.06 -2.18
C LEU A 295 23.84 -5.69 -0.94
N ASN A 296 23.94 -4.39 -0.63
CA ASN A 296 24.72 -3.89 0.49
C ASN A 296 23.81 -3.45 1.65
N HIS A 297 23.71 -4.30 2.68
CA HIS A 297 22.87 -4.07 3.86
C HIS A 297 23.26 -2.83 4.67
N TYR A 298 24.54 -2.42 4.69
CA TYR A 298 24.95 -1.18 5.37
C TYR A 298 24.37 0.06 4.68
N VAL A 299 24.37 0.08 3.35
CA VAL A 299 23.77 1.19 2.58
C VAL A 299 22.24 1.18 2.73
N ILE A 300 21.62 0.01 2.68
CA ILE A 300 20.18 -0.16 2.95
C ILE A 300 19.84 0.42 4.33
N TRP A 301 20.65 0.12 5.35
CA TRP A 301 20.46 0.63 6.71
C TRP A 301 20.52 2.15 6.79
N VAL A 302 21.51 2.79 6.16
CA VAL A 302 21.62 4.26 6.14
C VAL A 302 20.37 4.87 5.50
N GLY A 303 19.93 4.34 4.36
CA GLY A 303 18.71 4.79 3.70
C GLY A 303 17.46 4.60 4.57
N ALA A 304 17.31 3.42 5.16
CA ALA A 304 16.20 3.10 6.07
C ALA A 304 16.19 4.00 7.31
N GLY A 305 17.35 4.28 7.92
CA GLY A 305 17.50 5.18 9.05
C GLY A 305 16.98 6.59 8.77
N ILE A 306 17.28 7.12 7.59
CA ILE A 306 16.76 8.42 7.14
C ILE A 306 15.22 8.38 7.01
N LEU A 307 14.67 7.32 6.43
CA LEU A 307 13.23 7.16 6.26
C LEU A 307 12.47 6.88 7.58
N ILE A 308 13.12 6.23 8.56
CA ILE A 308 12.59 6.06 9.92
C ILE A 308 12.35 7.45 10.55
N LEU A 309 13.33 8.35 10.48
CA LEU A 309 13.20 9.70 11.03
C LEU A 309 12.05 10.48 10.37
N CYS A 310 11.93 10.35 9.04
CA CYS A 310 10.84 10.94 8.28
C CYS A 310 9.46 10.39 8.73
N THR A 311 9.38 9.08 8.93
CA THR A 311 8.16 8.39 9.37
C THR A 311 7.77 8.78 10.79
N ILE A 312 8.73 8.86 11.72
CA ILE A 312 8.49 9.27 13.10
C ILE A 312 7.95 10.70 13.16
N ALA A 313 8.58 11.64 12.42
CA ALA A 313 8.12 13.02 12.37
C ALA A 313 6.68 13.12 11.83
N MET A 314 6.38 12.43 10.73
CA MET A 314 5.05 12.38 10.12
C MET A 314 4.01 11.80 11.07
N ALA A 315 4.27 10.61 11.65
CA ALA A 315 3.32 9.92 12.50
C ALA A 315 3.07 10.67 13.82
N ALA A 316 4.10 11.26 14.42
CA ALA A 316 3.96 12.07 15.63
C ALA A 316 3.05 13.27 15.40
N VAL A 317 3.24 14.01 14.30
CA VAL A 317 2.38 15.14 13.92
C VAL A 317 0.97 14.67 13.59
N GLY A 318 0.82 13.55 12.88
CA GLY A 318 -0.48 12.95 12.57
C GLY A 318 -1.29 12.57 13.82
N MET A 319 -0.64 11.99 14.84
CA MET A 319 -1.29 11.69 16.12
C MET A 319 -1.68 12.96 16.89
N ILE A 320 -0.83 13.98 16.91
CA ILE A 320 -1.15 15.28 17.50
C ILE A 320 -2.39 15.88 16.83
N ASN A 321 -2.41 15.90 15.49
CA ASN A 321 -3.52 16.45 14.71
C ASN A 321 -4.80 15.62 14.85
N THR A 322 -4.70 14.31 15.03
CA THR A 322 -5.86 13.46 15.36
C THR A 322 -6.51 13.88 16.67
N SER A 323 -5.71 14.13 17.71
CA SER A 323 -6.22 14.62 18.99
C SER A 323 -6.85 16.02 18.87
N LYS A 324 -6.23 16.92 18.10
CA LYS A 324 -6.78 18.25 17.80
C LYS A 324 -8.12 18.16 17.08
N ASP A 325 -8.22 17.35 16.03
CA ASP A 325 -9.45 17.16 15.25
C ASP A 325 -10.62 16.72 16.15
N VAL A 326 -10.37 15.85 17.14
CA VAL A 326 -11.43 15.36 18.05
C VAL A 326 -11.77 16.35 19.16
N MET A 327 -10.78 17.07 19.69
CA MET A 327 -10.97 17.96 20.84
C MET A 327 -11.44 19.37 20.46
N GLY A 328 -11.20 19.79 19.21
CA GLY A 328 -11.53 21.12 18.73
C GLY A 328 -10.92 22.22 19.60
N GLU A 329 -11.70 23.23 19.93
CA GLU A 329 -11.28 24.38 20.74
C GLU A 329 -10.74 24.00 22.13
N LYS A 330 -11.20 22.87 22.68
CA LYS A 330 -10.76 22.39 24.01
C LYS A 330 -9.32 21.89 24.00
N TYR A 331 -8.71 21.68 22.84
CA TYR A 331 -7.35 21.16 22.76
C TYR A 331 -6.33 22.09 23.44
N GLU A 332 -6.40 23.40 23.21
CA GLU A 332 -5.39 24.32 23.73
C GLU A 332 -5.39 24.40 25.26
N SER A 333 -6.58 24.40 25.87
CA SER A 333 -6.74 24.42 27.32
C SER A 333 -6.61 23.04 27.99
N ALA A 334 -6.57 21.95 27.23
CA ALA A 334 -6.55 20.59 27.78
C ALA A 334 -5.19 20.20 28.37
N SER A 335 -5.26 19.41 29.44
CA SER A 335 -4.09 18.78 30.04
C SER A 335 -3.42 17.78 29.08
N ARG A 336 -2.16 17.45 29.35
CA ARG A 336 -1.42 16.45 28.54
C ARG A 336 -2.14 15.10 28.48
N PHE A 337 -2.76 14.68 29.59
CA PHE A 337 -3.50 13.43 29.66
C PHE A 337 -4.79 13.47 28.84
N GLU A 338 -5.50 14.59 28.83
CA GLU A 338 -6.70 14.76 28.00
C GLU A 338 -6.36 14.77 26.51
N LYS A 339 -5.24 15.42 26.12
CA LYS A 339 -4.71 15.37 24.75
C LYS A 339 -4.39 13.94 24.33
N LEU A 340 -3.75 13.17 25.20
CA LEU A 340 -3.48 11.76 24.95
C LEU A 340 -4.78 10.94 24.85
N LYS A 341 -5.75 11.16 25.73
CA LYS A 341 -7.07 10.50 25.67
C LYS A 341 -7.83 10.86 24.39
N GLY A 342 -7.67 12.09 23.90
CA GLY A 342 -8.26 12.56 22.64
C GLY A 342 -7.79 11.75 21.42
N LEU A 343 -6.53 11.30 21.42
CA LEU A 343 -5.99 10.44 20.35
C LEU A 343 -6.77 9.12 20.22
N PHE A 344 -7.08 8.47 21.34
CA PHE A 344 -7.77 7.18 21.37
C PHE A 344 -9.27 7.24 21.05
N ARG A 345 -9.84 8.44 20.90
CA ARG A 345 -11.26 8.62 20.54
C ARG A 345 -11.54 8.39 19.06
N ASP A 346 -10.54 8.50 18.20
CA ASP A 346 -10.62 8.05 16.80
C ASP A 346 -9.65 6.90 16.57
N PRO A 347 -10.07 5.64 16.86
CA PRO A 347 -9.18 4.50 16.76
C PRO A 347 -8.74 4.23 15.32
N VAL A 348 -9.47 4.65 14.28
CA VAL A 348 -9.00 4.46 12.89
C VAL A 348 -7.75 5.31 12.63
N LYS A 349 -7.81 6.61 12.95
CA LYS A 349 -6.65 7.51 12.79
C LYS A 349 -5.52 7.18 13.76
N PHE A 350 -5.83 6.85 15.01
CA PHE A 350 -4.82 6.39 15.97
C PHE A 350 -4.09 5.15 15.44
N THR A 351 -4.81 4.10 15.05
CA THR A 351 -4.20 2.88 14.52
C THR A 351 -3.40 3.17 13.27
N TYR A 352 -3.91 4.01 12.36
CA TYR A 352 -3.20 4.40 11.14
C TYR A 352 -1.79 4.94 11.44
N TYR A 353 -1.66 5.96 12.30
CA TYR A 353 -0.35 6.52 12.65
C TYR A 353 0.47 5.62 13.58
N PHE A 354 -0.17 4.87 14.47
CA PHE A 354 0.51 3.89 15.31
C PHE A 354 1.21 2.83 14.46
N LEU A 355 0.58 2.32 13.40
CA LEU A 355 1.17 1.30 12.54
C LEU A 355 2.40 1.79 11.78
N PHE A 356 2.47 3.08 11.42
CA PHE A 356 3.71 3.65 10.87
C PHE A 356 4.89 3.55 11.84
N LEU A 357 4.65 3.81 13.13
CA LEU A 357 5.67 3.72 14.18
C LEU A 357 5.97 2.27 14.55
N PHE A 358 4.93 1.48 14.76
CA PHE A 358 5.05 0.07 15.11
C PHE A 358 5.79 -0.70 14.02
N GLY A 359 5.49 -0.43 12.75
CA GLY A 359 6.21 -0.97 11.61
C GLY A 359 7.72 -0.74 11.67
N GLN A 360 8.20 0.40 12.20
CA GLN A 360 9.63 0.62 12.37
C GLN A 360 10.24 -0.32 13.39
N VAL A 361 9.51 -0.72 14.43
CA VAL A 361 9.99 -1.65 15.45
C VAL A 361 9.95 -3.09 14.94
N ILE A 362 8.78 -3.56 14.51
CA ILE A 362 8.55 -4.97 14.16
C ILE A 362 9.04 -5.38 12.77
N VAL A 363 9.25 -4.42 11.87
CA VAL A 363 9.79 -4.70 10.55
C VAL A 363 11.17 -4.07 10.44
N THR A 364 11.27 -2.75 10.39
CA THR A 364 12.52 -2.09 9.97
C THR A 364 13.69 -2.40 10.90
N ILE A 365 13.55 -2.14 12.21
CA ILE A 365 14.61 -2.39 13.21
C ILE A 365 14.92 -3.87 13.32
N THR A 366 13.90 -4.74 13.32
CA THR A 366 14.12 -6.19 13.29
C THR A 366 14.92 -6.62 12.05
N GLY A 367 14.52 -6.17 10.87
CA GLY A 367 15.19 -6.47 9.59
C GLY A 367 16.63 -6.01 9.56
N ILE A 368 16.89 -4.79 10.03
CA ILE A 368 18.26 -4.27 10.21
C ILE A 368 19.06 -5.17 11.15
N SER A 369 18.47 -5.55 12.28
CA SER A 369 19.13 -6.36 13.29
C SER A 369 19.50 -7.76 12.78
N VAL A 370 18.65 -8.37 11.95
CA VAL A 370 18.94 -9.65 11.30
C VAL A 370 19.98 -9.47 10.19
N GLY A 371 19.81 -8.47 9.32
CA GLY A 371 20.70 -8.21 8.20
C GLY A 371 22.15 -7.91 8.62
N LEU A 372 22.36 -7.15 9.71
CA LEU A 372 23.70 -6.87 10.24
C LEU A 372 24.38 -8.08 10.88
N ARG A 373 23.61 -9.09 11.29
CA ARG A 373 24.10 -10.29 11.98
C ARG A 373 23.90 -11.54 11.14
N VAL A 374 23.59 -11.39 9.84
CA VAL A 374 23.21 -12.52 8.98
C VAL A 374 24.35 -13.52 8.87
N ASP A 375 25.58 -13.05 8.64
CA ASP A 375 26.77 -13.88 8.52
C ASP A 375 27.23 -14.48 9.85
N GLU A 376 27.08 -13.72 10.94
CA GLU A 376 27.60 -14.09 12.27
C GLU A 376 26.66 -15.02 13.04
N VAL A 377 25.35 -14.88 12.85
CA VAL A 377 24.32 -15.58 13.62
C VAL A 377 23.47 -16.47 12.73
N TYR A 378 22.84 -15.91 11.69
CA TYR A 378 21.74 -16.59 11.01
C TYR A 378 22.18 -17.60 9.94
N ARG A 379 23.34 -17.39 9.32
CA ARG A 379 23.93 -18.31 8.34
C ARG A 379 24.57 -19.56 8.96
N LEU A 380 24.67 -19.60 10.29
CA LEU A 380 25.13 -20.78 11.01
C LEU A 380 24.21 -21.99 10.78
N HIS A 381 24.76 -23.21 10.91
CA HIS A 381 24.02 -24.45 10.68
C HIS A 381 22.85 -24.61 11.66
N ASP A 382 22.98 -24.17 12.90
CA ASP A 382 21.90 -24.30 13.89
C ASP A 382 20.72 -23.35 13.62
N ASN A 383 20.91 -22.34 12.77
CA ASN A 383 19.93 -21.27 12.53
C ASN A 383 19.25 -21.34 11.14
N ILE A 384 19.44 -22.42 10.34
CA ILE A 384 18.87 -22.52 8.98
C ILE A 384 17.36 -22.27 8.96
N PHE A 385 16.63 -22.97 9.83
CA PHE A 385 15.18 -22.84 9.87
C PHE A 385 14.73 -21.46 10.34
N ILE A 386 15.53 -20.77 11.15
CA ILE A 386 15.23 -19.41 11.62
C ILE A 386 15.46 -18.41 10.50
N GLU A 387 16.60 -18.50 9.80
CA GLU A 387 16.92 -17.65 8.65
C GLU A 387 15.84 -17.78 7.56
N TYR A 388 15.44 -19.01 7.24
CA TYR A 388 14.34 -19.25 6.31
C TYR A 388 13.01 -18.69 6.82
N SER A 389 12.66 -18.95 8.08
CA SER A 389 11.41 -18.43 8.68
C SER A 389 11.37 -16.90 8.64
N PHE A 390 12.51 -16.25 8.92
CA PHE A 390 12.64 -14.81 8.87
C PHE A 390 12.49 -14.27 7.46
N ASN A 391 13.21 -14.84 6.49
CA ASN A 391 13.17 -14.40 5.11
C ASN A 391 11.79 -14.53 4.48
N VAL A 392 11.00 -15.55 4.86
CA VAL A 392 9.60 -15.65 4.45
C VAL A 392 8.74 -14.67 5.24
N GLY A 393 8.75 -14.73 6.57
CA GLY A 393 7.76 -14.02 7.38
C GLY A 393 7.95 -12.50 7.41
N HIS A 394 9.18 -12.00 7.29
CA HIS A 394 9.51 -10.58 7.48
C HIS A 394 8.80 -9.70 6.45
N TRP A 395 8.87 -10.09 5.17
CA TRP A 395 8.19 -9.33 4.11
C TRP A 395 6.67 -9.54 4.14
N HIS A 396 6.17 -10.69 4.60
CA HIS A 396 4.72 -10.87 4.81
C HIS A 396 4.18 -9.95 5.90
N VAL A 397 4.91 -9.77 7.00
CA VAL A 397 4.52 -8.80 8.04
C VAL A 397 4.49 -7.39 7.46
N LEU A 398 5.49 -7.01 6.66
CA LEU A 398 5.50 -5.70 6.00
C LEU A 398 4.35 -5.52 5.01
N SER A 399 4.05 -6.53 4.19
CA SER A 399 2.98 -6.46 3.19
C SER A 399 1.60 -6.33 3.83
N VAL A 400 1.32 -7.11 4.89
CA VAL A 400 0.07 -7.02 5.65
C VAL A 400 -0.01 -5.70 6.43
N LEU A 401 1.10 -5.19 6.97
CA LEU A 401 1.16 -3.89 7.63
C LEU A 401 0.74 -2.76 6.68
N ILE A 402 1.36 -2.66 5.50
CA ILE A 402 1.04 -1.59 4.54
C ILE A 402 -0.37 -1.73 3.98
N ALA A 403 -0.86 -2.96 3.74
CA ALA A 403 -2.25 -3.19 3.36
C ALA A 403 -3.23 -2.72 4.46
N THR A 404 -2.87 -2.94 5.73
CA THR A 404 -3.70 -2.53 6.87
C THR A 404 -3.73 -1.00 7.02
N ILE A 405 -2.58 -0.34 6.83
CA ILE A 405 -2.50 1.13 6.81
C ILE A 405 -3.40 1.71 5.71
N LEU A 406 -3.35 1.15 4.50
CA LEU A 406 -4.19 1.61 3.39
C LEU A 406 -5.68 1.28 3.59
N MET A 407 -6.01 0.16 4.23
CA MET A 407 -7.40 -0.17 4.57
C MET A 407 -7.97 0.80 5.61
N LEU A 408 -7.21 1.13 6.66
CA LEU A 408 -7.58 2.18 7.62
C LEU A 408 -7.76 3.52 6.91
N LYS A 409 -6.88 3.81 5.94
CA LYS A 409 -7.00 5.02 5.14
C LYS A 409 -8.23 5.01 4.23
N ALA A 410 -8.60 3.87 3.67
CA ALA A 410 -9.82 3.69 2.89
C ALA A 410 -11.06 3.94 3.77
N ILE A 411 -11.11 3.36 4.96
CA ILE A 411 -12.22 3.55 5.91
C ILE A 411 -12.41 5.03 6.27
N ASP A 412 -11.30 5.75 6.44
CA ASP A 412 -11.29 7.20 6.66
C ASP A 412 -11.77 7.98 5.44
N PHE A 413 -11.25 7.64 4.25
CA PHE A 413 -11.57 8.29 2.99
C PHE A 413 -13.02 8.10 2.53
N PHE A 414 -13.59 6.92 2.77
CA PHE A 414 -15.00 6.63 2.52
C PHE A 414 -15.89 7.05 3.69
N GLU A 415 -15.41 7.87 4.63
CA GLU A 415 -16.26 8.51 5.66
C GLU A 415 -17.10 7.53 6.50
N VAL A 416 -16.52 6.40 6.89
CA VAL A 416 -17.18 5.49 7.83
C VAL A 416 -17.21 6.16 9.22
N HIS A 417 -18.41 6.42 9.75
CA HIS A 417 -18.63 7.14 11.02
C HIS A 417 -19.20 6.28 12.16
N GLY A 418 -19.14 6.80 13.39
CA GLY A 418 -19.85 6.27 14.56
C GLY A 418 -19.26 4.96 15.12
N LEU A 419 -20.11 4.14 15.75
CA LEU A 419 -19.68 2.91 16.43
C LEU A 419 -18.99 1.91 15.48
N LYS A 420 -19.45 1.83 14.22
CA LYS A 420 -18.81 0.98 13.18
C LYS A 420 -17.33 1.35 12.98
N ARG A 421 -17.02 2.65 12.87
CA ARG A 421 -15.65 3.16 12.76
C ARG A 421 -14.82 2.76 13.98
N THR A 422 -15.38 2.94 15.16
CA THR A 422 -14.71 2.64 16.43
C THR A 422 -14.33 1.17 16.55
N ILE A 423 -15.28 0.27 16.29
CA ILE A 423 -15.05 -1.18 16.36
C ILE A 423 -13.96 -1.60 15.37
N ILE A 424 -14.07 -1.18 14.10
CA ILE A 424 -13.10 -1.56 13.07
C ILE A 424 -11.70 -1.05 13.40
N GLY A 425 -11.57 0.20 13.85
CA GLY A 425 -10.29 0.78 14.24
C GLY A 425 -9.58 -0.02 15.34
N TRP A 426 -10.35 -0.52 16.33
CA TRP A 426 -9.82 -1.38 17.39
C TRP A 426 -9.54 -2.81 16.94
N LEU A 427 -10.36 -3.40 16.07
CA LEU A 427 -10.08 -4.71 15.47
C LEU A 427 -8.73 -4.70 14.75
N PHE A 428 -8.47 -3.68 13.92
CA PHE A 428 -7.18 -3.54 13.26
C PHE A 428 -6.03 -3.30 14.23
N PHE A 429 -6.23 -2.48 15.27
CA PHE A 429 -5.20 -2.24 16.29
C PHE A 429 -4.79 -3.53 16.99
N ILE A 430 -5.77 -4.20 17.60
CA ILE A 430 -5.57 -5.43 18.38
C ILE A 430 -5.02 -6.53 17.47
N GLY A 431 -5.63 -6.72 16.30
CA GLY A 431 -5.19 -7.70 15.32
C GLY A 431 -3.74 -7.49 14.88
N SER A 432 -3.36 -6.25 14.55
CA SER A 432 -1.99 -5.93 14.13
C SER A 432 -0.97 -6.15 15.24
N VAL A 433 -1.25 -5.67 16.45
CA VAL A 433 -0.35 -5.83 17.60
C VAL A 433 -0.14 -7.30 17.91
N ILE A 434 -1.21 -8.09 18.00
CA ILE A 434 -1.12 -9.52 18.32
C ILE A 434 -0.45 -10.30 17.17
N ALA A 435 -0.91 -10.12 15.92
CA ALA A 435 -0.42 -10.89 14.78
C ALA A 435 1.07 -10.62 14.53
N PHE A 436 1.46 -9.35 14.44
CA PHE A 436 2.82 -9.00 14.05
C PHE A 436 3.84 -9.24 15.16
N THR A 437 3.43 -9.09 16.43
CA THR A 437 4.27 -9.46 17.57
C THR A 437 4.46 -10.98 17.62
N GLY A 438 3.37 -11.76 17.49
CA GLY A 438 3.45 -13.22 17.41
C GLY A 438 4.36 -13.70 16.28
N ALA A 439 4.21 -13.10 15.09
CA ALA A 439 5.03 -13.42 13.93
C ALA A 439 6.50 -13.07 14.18
N ASN A 440 6.81 -11.93 14.80
CA ASN A 440 8.19 -11.58 15.16
C ASN A 440 8.79 -12.56 16.18
N LEU A 441 8.03 -12.93 17.21
CA LEU A 441 8.48 -13.94 18.19
C LEU A 441 8.73 -15.29 17.53
N TYR A 442 7.89 -15.69 16.55
CA TYR A 442 8.10 -16.89 15.75
C TYR A 442 9.38 -16.78 14.91
N MET A 443 9.58 -15.67 14.19
CA MET A 443 10.70 -15.49 13.27
C MET A 443 12.05 -15.30 13.97
N LEU A 444 12.07 -14.76 15.18
CA LEU A 444 13.28 -14.46 15.97
C LEU A 444 13.51 -15.46 17.11
N ARG A 445 12.82 -16.60 17.06
CA ARG A 445 12.93 -17.65 18.08
C ARG A 445 14.33 -18.25 18.16
N LEU A 446 14.61 -18.94 19.26
CA LEU A 446 15.78 -19.81 19.39
C LEU A 446 15.58 -21.11 18.59
N PRO A 447 16.66 -21.78 18.11
CA PRO A 447 16.58 -22.95 17.21
C PRO A 447 15.63 -24.06 17.65
N ASN A 448 15.51 -24.27 18.95
CA ASN A 448 14.76 -25.37 19.56
C ASN A 448 13.54 -24.89 20.37
N ALA A 449 13.14 -23.63 20.22
CA ALA A 449 11.98 -23.11 20.93
C ALA A 449 10.68 -23.72 20.38
N ASP A 450 9.76 -24.08 21.26
CA ASP A 450 8.40 -24.48 20.86
C ASP A 450 7.71 -23.33 20.12
N THR A 451 7.17 -23.63 18.95
CA THR A 451 6.52 -22.64 18.09
C THR A 451 5.03 -22.54 18.32
N GLN A 452 4.40 -23.50 19.01
CA GLN A 452 2.95 -23.57 19.14
C GLN A 452 2.34 -22.30 19.72
N LEU A 453 2.92 -21.77 20.81
CA LEU A 453 2.45 -20.53 21.42
C LEU A 453 2.55 -19.34 20.46
N THR A 454 3.69 -19.20 19.77
CA THR A 454 3.90 -18.07 18.84
C THR A 454 2.98 -18.14 17.62
N LEU A 455 2.71 -19.34 17.10
CA LEU A 455 1.75 -19.58 16.02
C LEU A 455 0.32 -19.27 16.49
N PHE A 456 -0.06 -19.73 17.67
CA PHE A 456 -1.37 -19.45 18.27
C PHE A 456 -1.62 -17.95 18.43
N ILE A 457 -0.64 -17.21 18.96
CA ILE A 457 -0.69 -15.75 19.07
C ILE A 457 -0.85 -15.12 17.68
N THR A 458 0.01 -15.51 16.73
CA THR A 458 -0.03 -15.00 15.36
C THR A 458 -1.41 -15.20 14.72
N PHE A 459 -1.94 -16.42 14.76
CA PHE A 459 -3.23 -16.77 14.17
C PHE A 459 -4.40 -16.06 14.86
N THR A 460 -4.36 -15.91 16.18
CA THR A 460 -5.35 -15.11 16.91
C THR A 460 -5.40 -13.69 16.36
N GLY A 461 -4.25 -13.04 16.19
CA GLY A 461 -4.19 -11.71 15.60
C GLY A 461 -4.67 -11.67 14.15
N VAL A 462 -4.33 -12.68 13.34
CA VAL A 462 -4.81 -12.81 11.95
C VAL A 462 -6.34 -12.88 11.88
N TRP A 463 -7.00 -13.57 12.82
CA TRP A 463 -8.47 -13.60 12.88
C TRP A 463 -9.08 -12.23 13.16
N PHE A 464 -8.49 -11.46 14.08
CA PHE A 464 -8.91 -10.08 14.33
C PHE A 464 -8.71 -9.19 13.10
N LEU A 465 -7.58 -9.32 12.41
CA LEU A 465 -7.32 -8.61 11.16
C LEU A 465 -8.36 -8.98 10.09
N LEU A 466 -8.63 -10.27 9.90
CA LEU A 466 -9.62 -10.75 8.91
C LEU A 466 -11.02 -10.19 9.20
N ALA A 467 -11.45 -10.21 10.47
CA ALA A 467 -12.70 -9.58 10.88
C ALA A 467 -12.70 -8.07 10.59
N GLY A 468 -11.58 -7.39 10.83
CA GLY A 468 -11.37 -5.99 10.47
C GLY A 468 -11.49 -5.72 8.96
N TYR A 469 -10.87 -6.57 8.12
CA TYR A 469 -10.94 -6.45 6.65
C TYR A 469 -12.36 -6.69 6.12
N ILE A 470 -13.03 -7.75 6.59
CA ILE A 470 -14.42 -8.07 6.21
C ILE A 470 -15.36 -6.93 6.63
N GLY A 471 -15.26 -6.48 7.89
CA GLY A 471 -16.06 -5.38 8.41
C GLY A 471 -15.79 -4.07 7.68
N GLY A 472 -14.51 -3.73 7.49
CA GLY A 472 -14.07 -2.55 6.76
C GLY A 472 -14.66 -2.49 5.35
N LEU A 473 -14.51 -3.56 4.58
CA LEU A 473 -15.07 -3.66 3.24
C LEU A 473 -16.61 -3.54 3.26
N TYR A 474 -17.29 -4.28 4.13
CA TYR A 474 -18.75 -4.21 4.26
C TYR A 474 -19.25 -2.79 4.53
N PHE A 475 -18.63 -2.08 5.48
CA PHE A 475 -19.06 -0.73 5.83
C PHE A 475 -18.71 0.32 4.77
N ILE A 476 -17.58 0.15 4.05
CA ILE A 476 -17.27 0.94 2.86
C ILE A 476 -18.33 0.73 1.78
N SER A 477 -18.65 -0.54 1.45
CA SER A 477 -19.69 -0.87 0.47
C SER A 477 -21.04 -0.26 0.84
N LYS A 478 -21.43 -0.37 2.12
CA LYS A 478 -22.69 0.21 2.62
C LYS A 478 -22.71 1.73 2.47
N GLN A 479 -21.60 2.41 2.79
CA GLN A 479 -21.51 3.86 2.68
C GLN A 479 -21.63 4.33 1.22
N ILE A 480 -20.95 3.65 0.28
CA ILE A 480 -21.05 3.96 -1.16
C ILE A 480 -22.48 3.76 -1.66
N LEU A 481 -23.17 2.70 -1.23
CA LEU A 481 -24.57 2.45 -1.60
C LEU A 481 -25.50 3.55 -1.04
N GLN A 482 -25.26 3.98 0.20
CA GLN A 482 -26.00 5.09 0.80
C GLN A 482 -25.81 6.39 0.01
N GLU A 483 -24.56 6.79 -0.27
CA GLU A 483 -24.25 7.99 -1.07
C GLU A 483 -24.93 7.94 -2.45
N ARG A 484 -24.95 6.77 -3.09
CA ARG A 484 -25.61 6.58 -4.40
C ARG A 484 -27.12 6.77 -4.30
N ASN A 485 -27.75 6.26 -3.25
CA ASN A 485 -29.19 6.38 -3.06
C ASN A 485 -29.59 7.83 -2.75
N GLU A 486 -28.83 8.52 -1.87
CA GLU A 486 -29.02 9.93 -1.56
C GLU A 486 -28.91 10.80 -2.82
N ARG A 487 -27.91 10.55 -3.67
CA ARG A 487 -27.73 11.25 -4.94
C ARG A 487 -28.89 11.02 -5.92
N LYS A 488 -29.37 9.78 -6.05
CA LYS A 488 -30.56 9.47 -6.87
C LYS A 488 -31.81 10.17 -6.35
N SER A 489 -32.00 10.20 -5.02
CA SER A 489 -33.12 10.91 -4.41
C SER A 489 -33.05 12.42 -4.67
N ALA A 490 -31.86 13.02 -4.61
CA ALA A 490 -31.65 14.42 -4.96
C ALA A 490 -31.92 14.70 -6.45
N GLU A 491 -31.44 13.83 -7.36
CA GLU A 491 -31.70 13.94 -8.80
C GLU A 491 -33.20 13.82 -9.13
N MET A 492 -33.94 12.90 -8.49
CA MET A 492 -35.40 12.78 -8.66
C MET A 492 -36.15 14.02 -8.16
N LEU A 493 -35.75 14.57 -7.01
CA LEU A 493 -36.31 15.82 -6.47
C LEU A 493 -36.09 17.00 -7.43
N LEU A 494 -34.90 17.10 -8.04
CA LEU A 494 -34.58 18.17 -8.99
C LEU A 494 -35.34 18.06 -10.32
N LEU A 495 -35.70 16.84 -10.74
CA LEU A 495 -36.44 16.61 -11.99
C LEU A 495 -37.96 16.80 -11.84
N GLY A 496 -38.46 17.12 -10.64
CA GLY A 496 -39.90 17.27 -10.38
C GLY A 496 -40.68 15.97 -10.54
N GLU A 497 -39.99 14.83 -10.60
CA GLU A 497 -40.64 13.52 -10.60
C GLU A 497 -41.13 13.23 -9.18
N PRO A 498 -42.38 12.76 -9.01
CA PRO A 498 -42.87 12.41 -7.69
C PRO A 498 -41.96 11.32 -7.13
N LEU A 499 -41.37 11.58 -5.95
CA LEU A 499 -40.66 10.58 -5.16
C LEU A 499 -41.62 9.39 -5.00
N VAL A 500 -41.38 8.32 -5.76
CA VAL A 500 -42.10 7.06 -5.57
C VAL A 500 -41.64 6.53 -4.22
N GLN A 501 -42.40 6.89 -3.19
CA GLN A 501 -42.19 6.55 -1.80
C GLN A 501 -42.58 5.08 -1.56
N GLU A 502 -42.18 4.17 -2.45
CA GLU A 502 -42.38 2.73 -2.25
C GLU A 502 -41.17 2.12 -1.55
N ARG A 503 -41.41 1.79 -0.27
CA ARG A 503 -40.76 0.74 0.52
C ARG A 503 -39.30 0.98 0.94
N LEU A 504 -39.15 1.77 2.00
CA LEU A 504 -38.12 1.52 3.03
C LEU A 504 -38.81 0.96 4.28
N ASN A 505 -39.26 -0.28 4.17
CA ASN A 505 -39.47 -1.20 5.28
C ASN A 505 -38.91 -2.55 4.81
N ILE A 506 -37.62 -2.79 5.09
CA ILE A 506 -36.95 -4.09 5.36
C ILE A 506 -35.58 -3.75 5.96
#